data_AF-A0A1Q6QFE3-F1
#
_entry.id   AF-A0A1Q6QFE3-F1
#
_cell.length_a   1.000
_cell.length_b   1.000
_cell.length_c   1.000
_cell.angle_alpha   90.00
_cell.angle_beta   90.00
_cell.angle_gamma   90.00
#
_symmetry.space_group_name_H-M   'P 1'
#
loop_
_entity.id
_entity.type
_entity.pdbx_description
1 polymer ?
#
loop_
_entity_poly.entity_id
_entity_poly.type
_entity_poly.pdbx_seq_one_letter_code
_entity_poly.pdbx_strand_id
1 'polypeptide(L)'
;MPVVEVMNYDKPVIASNLSIFQELIGDEINYFTISDDNKESAKRLAKRMSDYEQPTEGSYEKIIERYVPQNLAKNLSAYFRQQVTE
;
A
#
# COMPACT_ATOMS: atom_id res chain seq x y z
N MET A 1 -5.46 6.07 -9.43
CA MET A 1 -4.17 6.55 -8.92
C MET A 1 -3.58 5.44 -8.06
N PRO A 2 -2.36 4.96 -8.35
CA PRO A 2 -1.61 4.01 -7.52
C PRO A 2 -1.57 4.39 -6.03
N VAL A 3 -1.60 3.40 -5.13
CA VAL A 3 -1.70 3.61 -3.69
C VAL A 3 -0.54 4.45 -3.12
N VAL A 4 0.70 4.12 -3.51
CA VAL A 4 1.90 4.85 -3.05
C VAL A 4 1.87 6.32 -3.51
N GLU A 5 1.35 6.60 -4.70
CA GLU A 5 1.20 7.99 -5.17
C GLU A 5 0.15 8.75 -4.36
N VAL A 6 -0.96 8.10 -3.98
CA VAL A 6 -2.00 8.71 -3.13
C VAL A 6 -1.44 9.08 -1.76
N MET A 7 -0.62 8.21 -1.18
CA MET A 7 0.06 8.45 0.11
C MET A 7 0.98 9.66 0.06
N ASN A 8 1.65 9.90 -1.07
CA ASN A 8 2.53 11.06 -1.24
C ASN A 8 1.77 12.41 -1.24
N TYR A 9 0.44 12.39 -1.37
CA TYR A 9 -0.42 13.55 -1.22
C TYR A 9 -1.13 13.61 0.14
N ASP A 10 -0.74 12.76 1.09
CA ASP A 10 -1.35 12.65 2.42
C ASP A 10 -2.88 12.47 2.36
N LYS A 11 -3.34 11.69 1.39
CA LYS A 11 -4.77 11.43 1.18
C LYS A 11 -5.19 10.12 1.86
N PRO A 12 -6.38 10.08 2.49
CA PRO A 12 -6.93 8.84 3.04
C PRO A 12 -7.00 7.74 1.99
N VAL A 13 -6.40 6.58 2.30
CA VAL A 13 -6.44 5.40 1.42
C VAL A 13 -7.32 4.30 2.02
N ILE A 14 -8.25 3.81 1.20
CA ILE A 14 -8.93 2.52 1.39
C ILE A 14 -8.65 1.67 0.16
N ALA A 15 -8.12 0.47 0.34
CA ALA A 15 -7.80 -0.46 -0.74
C ALA A 15 -8.59 -1.77 -0.62
N SER A 16 -8.74 -2.47 -1.73
CA SER A 16 -9.22 -3.85 -1.69
C SER A 16 -8.17 -4.74 -1.00
N ASN A 17 -8.64 -5.76 -0.29
CA ASN A 17 -7.77 -6.68 0.45
C ASN A 17 -7.08 -7.70 -0.49
N LEU A 18 -6.21 -7.20 -1.36
CA LEU A 18 -5.40 -7.99 -2.28
C LEU A 18 -3.99 -8.17 -1.71
N SER A 19 -3.40 -9.36 -1.92
CA SER A 19 -2.07 -9.69 -1.42
C SER A 19 -0.99 -8.70 -1.86
N ILE A 20 -1.10 -8.15 -3.07
CA ILE A 20 -0.16 -7.13 -3.57
C ILE A 20 -0.16 -5.86 -2.71
N PHE A 21 -1.31 -5.45 -2.16
CA PHE A 21 -1.36 -4.25 -1.33
C PHE A 21 -0.84 -4.55 0.07
N GLN A 22 -1.12 -5.74 0.60
CA GLN A 22 -0.53 -6.19 1.86
C GLN A 22 1.00 -6.29 1.79
N GLU A 23 1.54 -6.81 0.68
CA GLU A 23 2.99 -6.90 0.48
C GLU A 23 3.66 -5.52 0.40
N LEU A 24 3.00 -4.58 -0.29
CA LEU A 24 3.55 -3.24 -0.51
C LEU A 24 3.42 -2.35 0.73
N ILE A 25 2.27 -2.40 1.41
CA ILE A 25 1.82 -1.38 2.36
C ILE A 25 1.68 -1.94 3.79
N GLY A 26 1.53 -3.25 3.95
CA GLY A 26 1.23 -3.87 5.23
C GLY A 26 -0.12 -3.39 5.79
N ASP A 27 -0.21 -3.25 7.11
CA ASP A 27 -1.45 -2.88 7.81
C ASP A 27 -1.61 -1.36 8.02
N GLU A 28 -0.85 -0.54 7.29
CA GLU A 28 -0.82 0.93 7.46
C GLU A 28 -1.98 1.66 6.76
N ILE A 29 -2.88 0.92 6.10
CA ILE A 29 -4.09 1.45 5.47
C ILE A 29 -5.32 0.60 5.77
N ASN A 30 -6.47 1.16 5.42
CA ASN A 30 -7.75 0.50 5.57
C ASN A 30 -8.04 -0.43 4.40
N TYR A 31 -8.47 -1.66 4.69
CA TYR A 31 -8.79 -2.66 3.67
C TYR A 31 -10.27 -3.06 3.66
N PHE A 32 -10.80 -3.39 2.49
CA PHE A 32 -12.11 -4.05 2.37
C PHE A 32 -12.04 -5.28 1.46
N THR A 33 -12.83 -6.30 1.79
CA THR A 33 -12.85 -7.55 1.02
C THR A 33 -13.84 -7.47 -0.12
N ILE A 34 -13.37 -7.69 -1.35
CA ILE A 34 -14.23 -7.84 -2.53
C ILE A 34 -14.93 -9.20 -2.47
N SER A 35 -16.19 -9.25 -2.90
CA SER A 35 -16.97 -10.46 -3.15
C SER A 35 -17.41 -10.53 -4.60
N ASP A 36 -17.81 -11.72 -5.05
CA ASP A 36 -18.40 -11.95 -6.37
C ASP A 36 -19.72 -11.20 -6.58
N ASP A 37 -20.39 -10.81 -5.49
CA ASP A 37 -21.50 -9.85 -5.52
C ASP A 37 -20.98 -8.42 -5.35
N ASN A 38 -21.22 -7.59 -6.37
CA ASN A 38 -20.88 -6.17 -6.36
C ASN A 38 -21.64 -5.37 -5.28
N LYS A 39 -22.89 -5.73 -4.96
CA LYS A 39 -23.67 -5.04 -3.91
C LYS A 39 -23.05 -5.25 -2.54
N GLU A 40 -22.63 -6.47 -2.27
CA GLU A 40 -21.94 -6.81 -1.02
C GLU A 40 -20.56 -6.14 -0.95
N SER A 41 -19.80 -6.10 -2.05
CA SER A 41 -18.55 -5.32 -2.13
C SER A 41 -18.76 -3.83 -1.83
N ALA A 42 -19.80 -3.22 -2.41
CA ALA A 42 -20.16 -1.82 -2.16
C ALA A 42 -20.54 -1.58 -0.69
N LYS A 43 -21.31 -2.50 -0.09
CA LYS A 43 -21.68 -2.43 1.34
C LYS A 43 -20.44 -2.50 2.24
N ARG A 44 -19.48 -3.37 1.93
CA ARG A 44 -18.22 -3.50 2.70
C ARG A 44 -17.35 -2.26 2.58
N LEU A 45 -17.24 -1.70 1.37
CA LEU A 45 -16.54 -0.43 1.17
C LEU A 45 -17.22 0.69 1.96
N ALA A 46 -18.54 0.84 1.86
CA ALA A 46 -19.29 1.85 2.60
C ALA A 46 -19.10 1.72 4.11
N LYS A 47 -19.14 0.48 4.64
CA LYS A 47 -18.82 0.22 6.04
C LYS A 47 -17.40 0.68 6.39
N ARG A 48 -16.40 0.33 5.58
CA ARG A 48 -15.01 0.73 5.84
C ARG A 48 -14.80 2.25 5.75
N MET A 49 -15.54 2.94 4.89
CA MET A 49 -15.53 4.40 4.82
C MET A 49 -16.11 5.05 6.09
N SER A 50 -17.14 4.42 6.69
CA SER A 50 -17.71 4.85 7.96
C SER A 50 -16.77 4.60 9.14
N ASP A 51 -16.16 3.41 9.17
CA ASP A 51 -15.28 2.95 10.24
C ASP A 51 -13.80 3.22 9.91
N TYR A 52 -13.51 4.36 9.26
CA TYR A 52 -12.16 4.67 8.80
C TYR A 52 -11.21 4.93 9.97
N GLU A 53 -10.15 4.14 10.06
CA GLU A 53 -9.07 4.34 11.03
C GLU A 53 -7.98 5.22 10.42
N GLN A 54 -7.62 6.32 11.10
CA GLN A 54 -6.54 7.17 10.62
C GLN A 54 -5.21 6.40 10.65
N PRO A 55 -4.37 6.51 9.61
CA PRO A 55 -3.03 5.96 9.63
C PRO A 55 -2.23 6.52 10.82
N THR A 56 -1.33 5.72 11.36
CA THR A 56 -0.38 6.18 12.37
C THR A 56 0.48 7.30 11.79
N GLU A 57 0.76 8.34 12.57
CA GLU A 57 1.65 9.43 12.16
C GLU A 57 3.00 8.89 11.66
N GLY A 58 3.44 9.34 10.48
CA GLY A 58 4.70 8.89 9.88
C GLY A 58 4.64 7.55 9.14
N SER A 59 3.49 6.86 9.09
CA SER A 59 3.40 5.55 8.41
C SER A 59 3.54 5.67 6.89
N TYR A 60 2.90 6.68 6.30
CA TYR A 60 2.94 6.91 4.87
C TYR A 60 4.35 7.27 4.41
N GLU A 61 5.05 8.12 5.18
CA GLU A 61 6.44 8.50 4.90
C GLU A 61 7.36 7.28 4.86
N LYS A 62 7.25 6.36 5.84
CA LYS A 62 8.06 5.12 5.86
C LYS A 62 7.82 4.25 4.63
N ILE A 63 6.57 4.14 4.20
CA ILE A 63 6.21 3.38 2.99
C ILE A 63 6.76 4.07 1.75
N ILE A 64 6.54 5.38 1.61
CA ILE A 64 7.02 6.17 0.48
C ILE A 64 8.54 6.07 0.37
N GLU A 65 9.27 6.19 1.48
CA GLU A 65 10.73 6.05 1.53
C GLU A 65 11.19 4.72 0.96
N ARG A 66 10.49 3.61 1.19
CA ARG A 66 10.86 2.31 0.60
C ARG A 66 10.82 2.32 -0.93
N TYR A 67 9.92 3.11 -1.51
CA TYR A 67 9.67 3.19 -2.94
C TYR A 67 10.26 4.43 -3.62
N VAL A 68 10.97 5.31 -2.90
CA VAL A 68 11.66 6.42 -3.57
C VAL A 68 12.73 5.89 -4.53
N PRO A 69 12.96 6.57 -5.69
CA PRO A 69 13.88 6.09 -6.71
C PRO A 69 15.28 5.76 -6.19
N GLN A 70 15.79 6.54 -5.22
CA GLN A 70 17.11 6.36 -4.64
C GLN A 70 17.24 5.01 -3.91
N ASN A 71 16.22 4.64 -3.12
CA ASN A 71 16.24 3.39 -2.36
C ASN A 71 15.99 2.18 -3.27
N LEU A 72 15.10 2.31 -4.26
CA LEU A 72 14.89 1.28 -5.28
C LEU A 72 16.18 1.02 -6.08
N ALA A 73 16.84 2.07 -6.57
CA ALA A 73 18.08 1.95 -7.32
C ALA A 73 19.20 1.30 -6.49
N LYS A 74 19.31 1.67 -5.21
CA LYS A 74 20.27 1.09 -4.27
C LYS A 74 20.02 -0.41 -4.07
N ASN A 75 18.78 -0.81 -3.82
CA ASN A 75 18.40 -2.20 -3.61
C ASN A 75 18.63 -3.06 -4.86
N LEU A 76 18.23 -2.54 -6.03
CA LEU A 76 18.44 -3.21 -7.30
C LEU A 76 19.94 -3.38 -7.62
N SER A 77 20.74 -2.35 -7.37
CA SER A 77 22.20 -2.40 -7.56
C SER A 77 22.89 -3.36 -6.58
N ALA A 78 22.36 -3.51 -5.37
CA ALA A 78 22.85 -4.49 -4.40
C ALA A 78 22.54 -5.92 -4.87
N TYR A 79 21.31 -6.16 -5.33
CA TYR A 79 20.90 -7.44 -5.88
C TYR A 79 21.77 -7.88 -7.07
N PHE A 80 21.98 -7.00 -8.06
CA PHE A 80 22.84 -7.34 -9.20
C PHE A 80 24.28 -7.66 -8.81
N ARG A 81 24.85 -6.97 -7.81
CA ARG A 81 26.21 -7.28 -7.33
C ARG A 81 26.30 -8.66 -6.68
N GLN A 82 25.27 -9.09 -5.94
CA GLN A 82 25.24 -10.44 -5.36
C GLN A 82 25.23 -11.51 -6.45
N GLN A 83 24.42 -11.33 -7.49
CA GLN A 83 24.29 -12.29 -8.60
C GLN A 83 25.53 -12.39 -9.50
N VAL A 84 26.41 -11.39 -9.51
CA VAL A 84 27.67 -11.39 -10.29
C VAL A 84 28.82 -12.01 -9.51
N THR A 85 28.67 -12.18 -8.19
CA THR A 85 29.72 -12.74 -7.32
C THR A 85 29.53 -14.24 -7.05
N GLU A 86 28.43 -14.83 -7.55
CA GLU A 86 28.17 -16.29 -7.63
C GLU A 86 28.55 -16.83 -9.02
#